data_AF-A0A9E6TA63-F1
#
_entry.id   AF-A0A9E6TA63-F1
#
_cell.length_a   1.000
_cell.length_b   1.000
_cell.length_c   1.000
_cell.angle_alpha   90.00
_cell.angle_beta   90.00
_cell.angle_gamma   90.00
#
_symmetry.space_group_name_H-M   'P 1'
#
loop_
_entity.id
_entity.type
_entity.pdbx_description
1 polymer ?
#
loop_
_entity_poly.entity_id
_entity_poly.type
_entity_poly.pdbx_seq_one_letter_code
_entity_poly.pdbx_strand_id
1 'polypeptide(L)' 'MRNLKRVLLGVVVLLLVLVILAFVLENQQSVSLLFLGWSMPQLPVSLVVVLALLIGMLVGPVLGWFLGCFSRRSRKHIV' A
#
# COMPACT_ATOMS: atom_id res chain seq x y z
N MET A 1 -15.14 -15.44 -22.47
CA MET A 1 -14.15 -14.41 -22.07
C MET A 1 -14.27 -13.90 -20.63
N ARG A 2 -15.47 -13.75 -20.06
CA ARG A 2 -15.66 -13.22 -18.69
C ARG A 2 -15.11 -14.14 -17.57
N ASN A 3 -15.25 -15.46 -17.74
CA ASN A 3 -14.74 -16.45 -16.78
C ASN A 3 -13.20 -16.56 -16.82
N LEU A 4 -12.60 -16.53 -18.02
CA LEU A 4 -11.13 -16.50 -18.17
C LEU A 4 -10.51 -15.28 -17.48
N LYS A 5 -11.11 -14.09 -17.61
CA LYS A 5 -10.65 -12.89 -16.90
C LYS A 5 -10.73 -13.05 -15.37
N ARG A 6 -11.78 -13.70 -14.85
CA ARG A 6 -11.91 -13.99 -13.40
C ARG A 6 -10.88 -15.00 -12.92
N VAL A 7 -10.64 -16.07 -13.69
CA VAL A 7 -9.62 -17.07 -13.37
C VAL A 7 -8.23 -16.42 -13.38
N LEU A 8 -7.91 -15.61 -14.39
CA LEU A 8 -6.64 -14.90 -14.46
C LEU A 8 -6.46 -13.94 -13.27
N LEU A 9 -7.50 -13.19 -12.91
CA LEU A 9 -7.46 -12.31 -11.74
C LEU A 9 -7.26 -13.11 -10.44
N GLY A 10 -7.92 -14.26 -10.31
CA GLY A 10 -7.70 -15.19 -9.19
C GLY A 10 -6.25 -15.66 -9.10
N VAL A 11 -5.64 -16.04 -10.23
CA VAL A 11 -4.24 -16.45 -10.29
C VAL A 11 -3.30 -15.31 -9.91
N VAL A 12 -3.54 -14.09 -10.40
CA VAL A 12 -2.73 -12.91 -10.04
C VAL A 12 -2.82 -12.61 -8.54
N VAL A 13 -4.03 -12.67 -7.97
CA VAL A 13 -4.21 -12.48 -6.51
C VAL A 13 -3.51 -13.58 -5.73
N LEU A 14 -3.60 -14.84 -6.17
CA LEU A 14 -2.91 -15.96 -5.53
C LEU A 14 -1.39 -15.76 -5.56
N LEU A 15 -0.83 -15.37 -6.71
CA LEU A 15 0.60 -15.08 -6.84
C LEU A 15 1.02 -13.92 -5.94
N LEU A 16 0.22 -12.86 -5.87
CA LEU A 16 0.47 -11.73 -4.98
C LEU A 16 0.51 -12.18 -3.51
N VAL A 17 -0.44 -13.01 -3.08
CA VAL A 17 -0.46 -13.58 -1.72
C VAL A 17 0.78 -14.41 -1.45
N LEU A 18 1.19 -15.27 -2.39
CA LEU A 18 2.41 -16.08 -2.24
C LEU A 18 3.67 -15.22 -2.12
N VAL A 19 3.77 -14.15 -2.92
CA VAL A 19 4.88 -13.19 -2.82
C VAL A 19 4.90 -12.49 -1.46
N ILE A 20 3.74 -12.06 -0.96
CA ILE A 20 3.64 -11.43 0.37
C ILE A 20 4.06 -12.43 1.45
N LEU A 21 3.60 -13.68 1.38
CA LEU A 21 3.97 -14.72 2.35
C LEU A 21 5.47 -14.99 2.33
N ALA A 22 6.06 -15.19 1.15
CA ALA A 22 7.50 -15.38 1.01
C ALA A 22 8.27 -14.17 1.57
N PHE A 23 7.84 -12.95 1.24
CA PHE A 23 8.44 -11.73 1.78
C PHE A 23 8.39 -11.68 3.32
N VAL A 24 7.25 -12.03 3.91
CA VAL A 24 7.07 -12.06 5.38
C VAL A 24 7.97 -13.10 6.03
N LEU A 25 8.05 -14.29 5.44
CA LEU A 25 8.86 -15.39 5.97
C LEU A 25 10.36 -15.13 5.84
N GLU A 26 10.81 -14.58 4.71
CA GLU A 26 12.22 -14.24 4.48
C GLU A 26 12.69 -13.04 5.35
N ASN A 27 11.77 -12.13 5.69
CA ASN A 27 12.11 -10.91 6.43
C ASN A 27 11.51 -10.92 7.86
N GLN A 28 11.73 -12.00 8.60
CA GLN A 28 11.36 -12.13 10.03
C GLN A 28 12.32 -11.41 10.99
N GLN A 29 13.36 -10.74 10.47
CA GLN A 29 14.30 -10.00 11.27
C GLN A 29 13.60 -8.91 12.09
N SER A 30 13.80 -8.92 13.40
CA SER A 30 13.24 -7.92 14.30
C SER A 30 14.02 -6.61 14.20
N VAL A 31 13.31 -5.50 13.97
CA VAL A 31 13.87 -4.15 13.95
C VAL A 31 13.10 -3.25 14.91
N SER A 32 13.81 -2.34 15.56
CA SER A 32 13.19 -1.24 16.31
C SER A 32 13.21 0.00 15.44
N LEU A 33 12.07 0.70 15.37
CA LEU A 33 11.97 1.98 14.69
C LEU A 33 12.27 3.07 15.71
N LEU A 34 13.29 3.89 15.42
CA LEU A 34 13.52 5.11 16.17
C LEU A 34 12.75 6.24 15.51
N PHE A 35 11.81 6.85 16.24
CA PHE A 35 11.03 7.97 15.74
C PHE A 35 11.12 9.13 16.73
N LEU A 36 11.66 10.27 16.28
CA LEU A 36 11.85 11.47 17.11
C LEU A 36 12.61 11.20 18.43
N GLY A 37 13.54 10.24 18.42
CA GLY A 37 14.31 9.82 19.60
C GLY A 37 13.64 8.77 20.48
N TRP A 38 12.39 8.37 20.17
CA TRP A 38 11.66 7.33 20.89
C TRP A 38 11.79 5.99 20.15
N SER A 39 12.14 4.93 20.87
CA SER A 39 12.20 3.58 20.31
C SER A 39 10.81 2.94 20.33
N MET A 40 10.31 2.55 19.16
CA MET A 40 9.11 1.73 19.06
C MET A 40 9.39 0.26 19.42
N PRO A 41 8.35 -0.52 19.78
CA PRO A 41 8.46 -1.96 19.95
C PRO A 41 9.10 -2.63 18.74
N GLN A 42 9.88 -3.68 19.00
CA GLN A 42 10.54 -4.44 17.96
C GLN A 42 9.50 -5.19 17.13
N LEU A 43 9.48 -4.94 15.83
CA LEU A 43 8.59 -5.60 14.88
C LEU A 43 9.43 -6.21 13.75
N PRO A 44 9.00 -7.33 13.16
CA PRO A 44 9.61 -7.85 11.94
C PRO A 44 9.63 -6.78 10.84
N VAL A 45 10.75 -6.66 10.11
CA VAL A 45 10.90 -5.73 8.98
C VAL A 45 9.74 -5.88 7.99
N SER A 46 9.34 -7.13 7.73
CA SER A 46 8.23 -7.44 6.85
C SER A 46 6.93 -6.73 7.24
N LEU A 47 6.55 -6.74 8.52
CA LEU A 47 5.34 -6.07 8.99
C LEU A 47 5.42 -4.56 8.83
N VAL A 48 6.58 -3.98 9.13
CA VAL A 48 6.80 -2.54 8.98
C VAL A 48 6.62 -2.12 7.52
N VAL A 49 7.23 -2.85 6.58
CA VAL A 49 7.14 -2.54 5.15
C VAL A 49 5.72 -2.74 4.62
N VAL A 50 5.05 -3.85 4.98
CA VAL A 50 3.66 -4.10 4.56
C VAL A 50 2.73 -3.01 5.07
N LEU A 51 2.85 -2.60 6.34
CA LEU A 51 2.06 -1.51 6.90
C LEU A 51 2.33 -0.19 6.18
N ALA A 52 3.59 0.13 5.88
CA ALA A 52 3.94 1.34 5.13
C ALA A 52 3.32 1.35 3.72
N LEU A 53 3.32 0.21 3.03
CA LEU A 53 2.68 0.06 1.72
C LEU A 53 1.15 0.24 1.81
N LEU A 54 0.51 -0.37 2.81
CA LEU A 54 -0.93 -0.22 3.04
C LEU A 54 -1.29 1.23 3.38
N ILE A 55 -0.53 1.89 4.25
CA ILE A 55 -0.72 3.31 4.60
C ILE A 55 -0.53 4.18 3.35
N GLY A 56 0.53 3.96 2.57
CA GLY A 56 0.76 4.67 1.32
C GLY A 56 -0.39 4.51 0.31
N MET A 57 -0.95 3.30 0.21
CA MET A 57 -2.12 3.02 -0.64
C MET A 57 -3.38 3.76 -0.18
N LEU A 58 -3.56 3.99 1.12
CA LEU A 58 -4.67 4.79 1.65
C LEU A 58 -4.42 6.30 1.50
N VAL A 59 -3.20 6.75 1.76
CA VAL A 59 -2.80 8.15 1.70
C VAL A 59 -2.83 8.68 0.25
N GLY A 60 -2.41 7.88 -0.73
CA GLY A 60 -2.38 8.27 -2.15
C GLY A 60 -3.73 8.80 -2.68
N PRO A 61 -4.83 8.04 -2.56
CA PRO A 61 -6.18 8.48 -2.94
C PRO A 61 -6.66 9.68 -2.12
N VAL A 62 -6.36 9.75 -0.82
CA VAL A 62 -6.74 10.89 0.02
C VAL A 62 -6.06 12.17 -0.48
N LEU A 63 -4.74 12.12 -0.71
CA LEU A 63 -3.99 13.25 -1.28
C LEU A 63 -4.50 13.59 -2.69
N GLY A 64 -4.72 12.58 -3.54
CA GLY A 64 -5.27 12.77 -4.88
C GLY A 64 -6.67 13.38 -4.88
N TRP A 65 -7.51 13.04 -3.89
CA TRP A 65 -8.81 13.67 -3.69
C TRP A 65 -8.66 15.13 -3.25
N PHE A 66 -7.83 15.40 -2.24
CA PHE A 66 -7.57 16.77 -1.77
C PHE A 66 -7.03 17.66 -2.90
N LEU A 67 -5.95 17.25 -3.58
CA LEU A 67 -5.33 17.96 -4.70
C LEU A 67 -6.25 18.04 -5.94
N GLY A 68 -6.97 16.96 -6.24
CA GLY A 68 -7.93 16.89 -7.35
C GLY A 68 -9.18 17.77 -7.14
N CYS A 69 -9.60 17.96 -5.88
CA CYS A 69 -10.64 18.92 -5.53
C CYS A 69 -10.21 20.37 -5.81
N PHE A 70 -8.93 20.71 -5.60
CA PHE A 70 -8.40 22.03 -5.99
C PHE A 70 -8.36 22.21 -7.52
N SER A 71 -7.99 21.17 -8.28
CA SER A 71 -7.93 21.23 -9.75
C SER A 71 -9.31 21.34 -10.43
N ARG A 72 -10.33 20.61 -9.93
CA ARG A 72 -11.71 20.69 -10.48
C ARG A 72 -12.38 22.05 -10.29
N ARG A 73 -11.94 22.86 -9.33
CA ARG A 73 -12.49 24.20 -9.08
C ARG A 73 -11.98 25.26 -10.07
N SER A 74 -10.81 25.03 -10.69
CA SER A 74 -10.20 25.96 -11.66
C SER A 74 -10.75 25.81 -13.10
N ARG A 75 -11.38 24.68 -13.44
CA ARG A 75 -11.99 24.44 -14.76
C ARG A 75 -13.48 24.84 -14.88
N LYS A 76 -13.95 25.77 -14.05
CA LYS A 76 -15.32 26.33 -14.18
C LYS A 76 -15.36 27.82 -14.57
N HIS A 77 -14.22 28.44 -14.85
CA HIS A 77 -14.15 29.89 -15.15
C HIS A 77 -13.61 30.19 -16.56
N ILE A 78 -13.75 29.26 -17.49
CA ILE A 78 -13.40 29.45 -18.90
C ILE A 78 -14.45 28.76 -19.79
N VAL A 79 -15.67 29.29 -19.78
CA VAL A 79 -16.61 29.22 -20.91
C VAL A 79 -17.47 30.47 -20.90
#